data_AF-A0A822WW94-F1
#
_entry.id   AF-A0A822WW94-F1
#
_cell.length_a   1.000
_cell.length_b   1.000
_cell.length_c   1.000
_cell.angle_alpha   90.00
_cell.angle_beta   90.00
_cell.angle_gamma   90.00
#
_symmetry.space_group_name_H-M   'P 1'
#
loop_
_entity.id
_entity.type
_entity.pdbx_description
1 polymer ?
#
loop_
_entity_poly.entity_id
_entity_poly.type
_entity_poly.pdbx_seq_one_letter_code
_entity_poly.pdbx_strand_id
1 'polypeptide(L)'
;MKTMKIAVSRELVSKVSTHREKVMLDNTDFTDVAAVVITVVESYSGILALLKRTGFQLPVFMFSTEPGEMPEGVTAIISGKAQELLELESAACRYEENLLPPFFDTLSQYVAMGNSTFACPGHQHGAFFKKHPAGRQFYDFFGENVFRADMCNADVKLGDLLIHEGSAKHAQKFAAKVFNADKTYFVLNGTSAANKVVTNALLTRGDLVLFDRNNHKSNHHGALIQAGATPVYLEAARNPFGFIGGIDEHCFDEAWLRELIRDVAPQKAAEARPFRLAIIQLGTYDGTIYNARQVIDKIGHLCDYILFDSA
;
A
#
# COMPACT_ATOMS: atom_id res chain seq x y z
N MET A 1 -6.10 13.89 -15.39
CA MET A 1 -5.22 14.44 -14.35
C MET A 1 -4.64 15.77 -14.84
N LYS A 2 -4.22 16.68 -13.96
CA LYS A 2 -3.41 17.83 -14.41
C LYS A 2 -2.04 17.29 -14.85
N THR A 3 -1.55 17.77 -15.99
CA THR A 3 -0.21 17.46 -16.50
C THR A 3 0.84 17.92 -15.49
N MET A 4 1.80 17.06 -15.14
CA MET A 4 2.91 17.39 -14.24
C MET A 4 3.88 18.36 -14.91
N LYS A 5 4.60 19.10 -14.07
CA LYS A 5 5.50 20.18 -14.45
C LYS A 5 6.84 19.64 -14.95
N ILE A 6 7.63 20.51 -15.57
CA ILE A 6 9.06 20.27 -15.79
C ILE A 6 9.85 21.18 -14.85
N ALA A 7 10.73 20.61 -14.05
CA ALA A 7 11.65 21.40 -13.23
C ALA A 7 12.84 21.84 -14.08
N VAL A 8 13.14 23.13 -14.09
CA VAL A 8 14.19 23.71 -14.94
C VAL A 8 15.08 24.64 -14.13
N SER A 9 16.36 24.69 -14.47
CA SER A 9 17.27 25.71 -13.96
C SER A 9 16.82 27.11 -14.35
N ARG A 10 17.14 28.09 -13.50
CA ARG A 10 16.79 29.50 -13.69
C ARG A 10 17.17 30.04 -15.07
N GLU A 11 18.37 29.71 -15.51
CA GLU A 11 18.95 30.20 -16.75
C GLU A 11 18.35 29.53 -18.00
N LEU A 12 17.66 28.40 -17.82
CA LEU A 12 17.11 27.58 -18.90
C LEU A 12 15.62 27.83 -19.13
N VAL A 13 14.95 28.61 -18.27
CA VAL A 13 13.50 28.87 -18.37
C VAL A 13 13.10 29.38 -19.76
N SER A 14 13.86 30.28 -20.37
CA SER A 14 13.56 30.80 -21.70
C SER A 14 14.05 29.90 -22.84
N LYS A 15 15.00 29.00 -22.57
CA LYS A 15 15.64 28.13 -23.57
C LYS A 15 14.93 26.79 -23.76
N VAL A 16 14.27 26.28 -22.72
CA VAL A 16 13.48 25.04 -22.77
C VAL A 16 12.05 25.36 -23.20
N SER A 17 11.73 25.03 -24.44
CA SER A 17 10.38 25.14 -24.99
C SER A 17 9.60 23.86 -24.71
N THR A 18 8.52 23.98 -23.93
CA THR A 18 7.60 22.89 -23.59
C THR A 18 6.19 23.46 -23.41
N HIS A 19 5.17 22.64 -23.62
CA HIS A 19 3.78 22.97 -23.33
C HIS A 19 3.41 22.75 -21.86
N ARG A 20 4.28 22.09 -21.08
CA ARG A 20 4.12 21.87 -19.64
C ARG A 20 4.45 23.14 -18.86
N GLU A 21 3.81 23.30 -17.71
CA GLU A 21 4.20 24.33 -16.76
C GLU A 21 5.63 24.07 -16.28
N LYS A 22 6.44 25.14 -16.19
CA LYS A 22 7.83 25.07 -15.72
C LYS A 22 7.89 25.52 -14.27
N VAL A 23 8.58 24.75 -13.45
CA VAL A 23 8.92 25.12 -12.07
C VAL A 23 10.43 25.22 -11.93
N MET A 24 10.88 26.09 -11.04
CA MET A 24 12.31 26.31 -10.81
C MET A 24 12.87 25.27 -9.85
N LEU A 25 14.12 24.86 -10.03
CA LEU A 25 14.79 23.88 -9.15
C LEU A 25 14.82 24.31 -7.67
N ASP A 26 14.85 25.62 -7.38
CA ASP A 26 14.85 26.17 -6.02
C ASP A 26 13.43 26.33 -5.41
N ASN A 27 12.38 26.11 -6.21
CA ASN A 27 10.98 26.28 -5.82
C ASN A 27 10.15 25.01 -6.01
N THR A 28 10.77 23.83 -5.91
CA THR A 28 10.08 22.54 -6.05
C THR A 28 10.62 21.53 -5.05
N ASP A 29 9.73 20.68 -4.54
CA ASP A 29 10.06 19.45 -3.82
C ASP A 29 10.09 18.22 -4.75
N PHE A 30 9.94 18.46 -6.06
CA PHE A 30 9.89 17.48 -7.14
C PHE A 30 8.67 16.55 -7.14
N THR A 31 7.67 16.77 -6.29
CA THR A 31 6.49 15.87 -6.18
C THR A 31 5.47 16.06 -7.30
N ASP A 32 5.48 17.22 -7.97
CA ASP A 32 4.60 17.57 -9.09
C ASP A 32 5.35 17.71 -10.43
N VAL A 33 6.55 17.12 -10.51
CA VAL A 33 7.47 17.20 -11.65
C VAL A 33 7.58 15.85 -12.36
N ALA A 34 7.54 15.84 -13.70
CA ALA A 34 7.72 14.64 -14.51
C ALA A 34 9.11 14.53 -15.18
N ALA A 35 9.86 15.63 -15.26
CA ALA A 35 11.23 15.64 -15.75
C ALA A 35 12.00 16.85 -15.23
N VAL A 36 13.33 16.72 -15.17
CA VAL A 36 14.22 17.77 -14.68
C VAL A 36 15.19 18.18 -15.80
N VAL A 37 15.38 19.48 -16.02
CA VAL A 37 16.39 20.02 -16.94
C VAL A 37 17.39 20.89 -16.17
N ILE A 38 18.65 20.46 -16.14
CA ILE A 38 19.75 21.12 -15.42
C ILE A 38 20.78 21.71 -16.37
N THR A 39 21.57 22.67 -15.88
CA THR A 39 22.78 23.14 -16.57
C THR A 39 23.96 22.20 -16.34
N VAL A 40 25.02 22.35 -17.15
CA VAL A 40 26.30 21.65 -16.94
C VAL A 40 26.88 21.95 -15.56
N VAL A 41 26.82 23.22 -15.12
CA VAL A 41 27.33 23.65 -13.81
C VAL A 41 26.61 22.94 -12.66
N GLU A 42 25.28 22.84 -12.76
CA GLU A 42 24.49 22.18 -11.72
C GLU A 42 24.71 20.66 -11.69
N SER A 43 25.08 20.04 -12.82
CA SER A 43 25.42 18.62 -12.83
C SER A 43 26.58 18.27 -11.88
N TYR A 44 27.45 19.24 -11.58
CA TYR A 44 28.54 19.13 -10.61
C TYR A 44 28.24 19.77 -9.24
N SER A 45 27.07 20.39 -9.04
CA SER A 45 26.72 21.12 -7.81
C SER A 45 25.99 20.26 -6.75
N GLY A 46 25.79 18.97 -7.02
CA GLY A 46 25.14 18.03 -6.10
C GLY A 46 23.65 17.80 -6.35
N ILE A 47 23.02 18.47 -7.33
CA ILE A 47 21.60 18.27 -7.67
C ILE A 47 21.29 16.81 -8.04
N LEU A 48 22.19 16.13 -8.76
CA LEU A 48 22.02 14.74 -9.14
C LEU A 48 21.98 13.81 -7.91
N ALA A 49 22.80 14.11 -6.89
CA ALA A 49 22.76 13.39 -5.63
C ALA A 49 21.46 13.66 -4.84
N LEU A 50 20.94 14.89 -4.90
CA LEU A 50 19.64 15.23 -4.30
C LEU A 50 18.49 14.46 -4.98
N LEU A 51 18.45 14.45 -6.31
CA LEU A 51 17.45 13.72 -7.10
C LEU A 51 17.54 12.21 -6.88
N LYS A 52 18.75 11.66 -6.73
CA LYS A 52 18.93 10.24 -6.38
C LYS A 52 18.38 9.93 -4.97
N ARG A 53 18.55 10.85 -4.01
CA ARG A 53 18.06 10.69 -2.63
C ARG A 53 16.54 10.77 -2.50
N THR A 54 15.83 11.44 -3.42
CA THR A 54 14.35 11.47 -3.38
C THR A 54 13.76 10.09 -3.65
N GLY A 55 14.47 9.22 -4.38
CA GLY A 55 13.98 7.90 -4.78
C GLY A 55 12.89 7.94 -5.86
N PHE A 56 12.55 9.14 -6.39
CA PHE A 56 11.48 9.31 -7.38
C PHE A 56 11.86 8.85 -8.78
N GLN A 57 13.15 8.61 -9.05
CA GLN A 57 13.66 8.13 -10.34
C GLN A 57 13.26 9.03 -11.53
N LEU A 58 13.29 10.35 -11.31
CA LEU A 58 12.94 11.34 -12.34
C LEU A 58 13.93 11.27 -13.51
N PRO A 59 13.45 11.40 -14.76
CA PRO A 59 14.33 11.57 -15.89
C PRO A 59 14.99 12.95 -15.84
N VAL A 60 16.33 12.98 -15.93
CA VAL A 60 17.13 14.21 -15.81
C VAL A 60 17.83 14.50 -17.13
N PHE A 61 17.61 15.69 -17.67
CA PHE A 61 18.21 16.16 -18.91
C PHE A 61 19.23 17.25 -18.58
N MET A 62 20.41 17.19 -19.19
CA MET A 62 21.43 18.23 -19.06
C MET A 62 21.43 19.11 -20.31
N PHE A 63 21.30 20.43 -20.13
CA PHE A 63 21.35 21.37 -21.24
C PHE A 63 22.81 21.77 -21.53
N SER A 64 23.31 21.44 -22.73
CA SER A 64 24.63 21.84 -23.23
C SER A 64 24.60 22.08 -24.74
N THR A 65 25.22 23.17 -25.20
CA THR A 65 25.47 23.43 -26.62
C THR A 65 26.78 22.84 -27.12
N GLU A 66 27.67 22.47 -26.19
CA GLU A 66 28.96 21.84 -26.50
C GLU A 66 28.89 20.34 -26.23
N PRO A 67 29.56 19.53 -27.07
CA PRO A 67 29.69 18.10 -26.80
C PRO A 67 30.46 17.90 -25.49
N GLY A 68 29.94 17.02 -24.64
CA GLY A 68 30.52 16.73 -23.34
C GLY A 68 30.16 15.33 -22.86
N GLU A 69 30.82 14.89 -21.81
CA GLU A 69 30.49 13.63 -21.16
C GLU A 69 29.16 13.74 -20.40
N MET A 70 28.39 12.66 -20.42
CA MET A 70 27.14 12.57 -19.69
C MET A 70 27.40 12.05 -18.26
N PRO A 71 27.15 12.85 -17.22
CA PRO A 71 27.34 12.41 -15.83
C PRO A 71 26.41 11.26 -15.45
N GLU A 72 26.79 10.45 -14.45
CA GLU A 72 25.90 9.44 -13.87
C GLU A 72 24.63 10.10 -13.31
N GLY A 73 23.47 9.56 -13.66
CA GLY A 73 22.17 10.10 -13.24
C GLY A 73 21.55 11.08 -14.23
N VAL A 74 22.25 11.45 -15.32
CA VAL A 74 21.67 12.16 -16.46
C VAL A 74 21.15 11.14 -17.48
N THR A 75 19.91 11.35 -17.92
CA THR A 75 19.20 10.55 -18.92
C THR A 75 19.65 10.91 -20.34
N ALA A 76 19.78 12.20 -20.66
CA ALA A 76 20.25 12.67 -21.96
C ALA A 76 20.78 14.12 -21.90
N ILE A 77 21.61 14.48 -22.87
CA ILE A 77 22.10 15.85 -23.08
C ILE A 77 21.29 16.50 -24.21
N ILE A 78 20.79 17.72 -23.98
CA ILE A 78 19.97 18.47 -24.94
C ILE A 78 20.57 19.86 -25.21
N SER A 79 20.35 20.37 -26.40
CA SER A 79 20.82 21.68 -26.88
C SER A 79 19.67 22.63 -27.25
N GLY A 80 18.42 22.16 -27.12
CA GLY A 80 17.21 22.91 -27.43
C GLY A 80 16.65 22.65 -28.83
N LYS A 81 17.14 21.64 -29.55
CA LYS A 81 16.56 21.25 -30.84
C LYS A 81 15.18 20.65 -30.64
N ALA A 82 14.29 20.84 -31.62
CA ALA A 82 12.91 20.36 -31.55
C ALA A 82 12.82 18.86 -31.25
N GLN A 83 13.69 18.04 -31.85
CA GLN A 83 13.73 16.59 -31.63
C GLN A 83 14.09 16.22 -30.19
N GLU A 84 15.08 16.90 -29.61
CA GLU A 84 15.54 16.67 -28.24
C GLU A 84 14.47 17.08 -27.20
N LEU A 85 13.72 18.15 -27.49
CA LEU A 85 12.60 18.58 -26.66
C LEU A 85 11.41 17.62 -26.75
N LEU A 86 11.22 16.95 -27.90
CA LEU A 86 10.24 15.87 -28.04
C LEU A 86 10.64 14.63 -27.24
N GLU A 87 11.94 14.35 -27.14
CA GLU A 87 12.47 13.27 -26.29
C GLU A 87 12.27 13.57 -24.79
N LEU A 88 12.51 14.81 -24.36
CA LEU A 88 12.18 15.29 -23.01
C LEU A 88 10.70 15.09 -22.70
N GLU A 89 9.81 15.50 -23.60
CA GLU A 89 8.37 15.31 -23.43
C GLU A 89 7.99 13.83 -23.36
N SER A 90 8.56 13.02 -24.25
CA SER A 90 8.31 11.57 -24.26
C SER A 90 8.77 10.91 -22.95
N ALA A 91 9.89 11.37 -22.36
CA ALA A 91 10.35 10.89 -21.08
C ALA A 91 9.41 11.31 -19.92
N ALA A 92 8.92 12.56 -19.95
CA ALA A 92 7.94 13.04 -18.98
C ALA A 92 6.62 12.26 -19.03
N CYS A 93 6.07 12.01 -20.24
CA CYS A 93 4.87 11.19 -20.40
C CYS A 93 5.08 9.76 -19.89
N ARG A 94 6.20 9.12 -20.25
CA ARG A 94 6.53 7.78 -19.75
C ARG A 94 6.66 7.74 -18.24
N TYR A 95 7.17 8.80 -17.61
CA TYR A 95 7.25 8.88 -16.16
C TYR A 95 5.85 8.91 -15.54
N GLU A 96 4.96 9.78 -16.03
CA GLU A 96 3.58 9.88 -15.58
C GLU A 96 2.79 8.57 -15.75
N GLU A 97 2.93 7.91 -16.90
CA GLU A 97 2.26 6.64 -17.21
C GLU A 97 2.65 5.51 -16.24
N ASN A 98 3.89 5.54 -15.73
CA ASN A 98 4.39 4.53 -14.79
C ASN A 98 4.22 4.93 -13.32
N LEU A 99 3.78 6.17 -13.05
CA LEU A 99 3.68 6.70 -11.69
C LEU A 99 2.47 6.15 -10.93
N LEU A 100 1.33 6.02 -11.62
CA LEU A 100 0.06 5.73 -10.96
C LEU A 100 -0.16 4.22 -10.77
N PRO A 101 -0.55 3.77 -9.57
CA PRO A 101 -0.94 2.37 -9.36
C PRO A 101 -2.17 1.97 -10.21
N PRO A 102 -2.31 0.68 -10.57
CA PRO A 102 -3.23 0.26 -11.63
C PRO A 102 -4.70 0.67 -11.46
N PHE A 103 -5.26 0.54 -10.26
CA PHE A 103 -6.67 0.88 -10.00
C PHE A 103 -6.88 2.40 -9.98
N PHE A 104 -5.95 3.16 -9.38
CA PHE A 104 -6.05 4.61 -9.32
C PHE A 104 -5.90 5.26 -10.70
N ASP A 105 -4.96 4.76 -11.52
CA ASP A 105 -4.84 5.18 -12.91
C ASP A 105 -6.16 5.01 -13.66
N THR A 106 -6.72 3.79 -13.63
CA THR A 106 -7.99 3.46 -14.31
C THR A 106 -9.14 4.36 -13.81
N LEU A 107 -9.26 4.54 -12.49
CA LEU A 107 -10.28 5.40 -11.89
C LEU A 107 -10.14 6.86 -12.33
N SER A 108 -8.91 7.39 -12.32
CA SER A 108 -8.64 8.78 -12.70
C SER A 108 -8.99 9.04 -14.17
N GLN A 109 -8.68 8.10 -15.06
CA GLN A 109 -9.04 8.17 -16.48
C GLN A 109 -10.56 8.07 -16.66
N TYR A 110 -11.22 7.18 -15.92
CA TYR A 110 -12.67 7.00 -16.01
C TYR A 110 -13.44 8.25 -15.55
N VAL A 111 -13.02 8.86 -14.44
CA VAL A 111 -13.58 10.14 -13.96
C VAL A 111 -13.41 11.25 -15.02
N ALA A 112 -12.26 11.28 -15.70
CA ALA A 112 -11.94 12.26 -16.74
C ALA A 112 -12.80 12.11 -18.01
N MET A 113 -13.41 10.94 -18.26
CA MET A 113 -14.29 10.73 -19.42
C MET A 113 -15.60 11.53 -19.32
N GLY A 114 -15.97 12.01 -18.14
CA GLY A 114 -17.13 12.88 -18.01
C GLY A 114 -18.49 12.19 -18.19
N ASN A 115 -18.53 10.85 -18.15
CA ASN A 115 -19.73 10.07 -18.43
C ASN A 115 -20.90 10.41 -17.48
N SER A 116 -22.11 10.42 -18.01
CA SER A 116 -23.34 10.41 -17.21
C SER A 116 -23.55 9.03 -16.60
N THR A 117 -23.93 8.97 -15.33
CA THR A 117 -24.28 7.71 -14.65
C THR A 117 -25.76 7.65 -14.32
N PHE A 118 -26.37 6.50 -14.59
CA PHE A 118 -27.72 6.13 -14.14
C PHE A 118 -27.69 4.92 -13.21
N ALA A 119 -26.49 4.48 -12.79
CA ALA A 119 -26.29 3.41 -11.85
C ALA A 119 -26.29 3.91 -10.40
N CYS A 120 -26.05 3.00 -9.46
CA CYS A 120 -25.67 3.37 -8.10
C CYS A 120 -24.24 3.97 -8.10
N PRO A 121 -23.90 4.81 -7.11
CA PRO A 121 -24.75 5.35 -6.04
C PRO A 121 -25.80 6.35 -6.55
N GLY A 122 -26.98 6.37 -5.92
CA GLY A 122 -28.14 7.17 -6.37
C GLY A 122 -27.94 8.69 -6.34
N HIS A 123 -26.86 9.18 -5.72
CA HIS A 123 -26.50 10.60 -5.81
C HIS A 123 -25.96 11.00 -7.18
N GLN A 124 -25.56 10.03 -8.03
CA GLN A 124 -25.13 10.18 -9.42
C GLN A 124 -24.08 11.29 -9.57
N HIS A 125 -22.86 11.02 -9.13
CA HIS A 125 -21.76 12.00 -9.10
C HIS A 125 -22.07 13.30 -8.31
N GLY A 126 -22.84 13.17 -7.23
CA GLY A 126 -23.21 14.26 -6.33
C GLY A 126 -24.29 15.21 -6.87
N ALA A 127 -24.93 14.89 -8.02
CA ALA A 127 -26.04 15.65 -8.56
C ALA A 127 -27.21 15.78 -7.56
N PHE A 128 -27.49 14.74 -6.78
CA PHE A 128 -28.52 14.80 -5.74
C PHE A 128 -28.19 15.80 -4.63
N PHE A 129 -26.96 15.79 -4.12
CA PHE A 129 -26.55 16.67 -3.02
C PHE A 129 -26.71 18.15 -3.37
N LYS A 130 -26.47 18.53 -4.62
CA LYS A 130 -26.65 19.90 -5.12
C LYS A 130 -28.10 20.41 -5.10
N LYS A 131 -29.09 19.54 -4.87
CA LYS A 131 -30.53 19.88 -4.85
C LYS A 131 -31.07 20.27 -3.47
N HIS A 132 -30.30 20.11 -2.39
CA HIS A 132 -30.71 20.46 -1.03
C HIS A 132 -29.67 21.37 -0.36
N PRO A 133 -30.03 22.44 0.38
CA PRO A 133 -29.05 23.33 1.01
C PRO A 133 -28.02 22.61 1.89
N ALA A 134 -28.45 21.64 2.70
CA ALA A 134 -27.51 20.83 3.51
C ALA A 134 -26.62 19.93 2.64
N GLY A 135 -27.16 19.37 1.56
CA GLY A 135 -26.39 18.57 0.61
C GLY A 135 -25.38 19.42 -0.16
N ARG A 136 -25.71 20.68 -0.46
CA ARG A 136 -24.79 21.60 -1.12
C ARG A 136 -23.59 21.92 -0.24
N GLN A 137 -23.80 22.16 1.05
CA GLN A 137 -22.71 22.33 2.02
C GLN A 137 -21.81 21.08 2.07
N PHE A 138 -22.41 19.89 2.08
CA PHE A 138 -21.67 18.63 2.05
C PHE A 138 -20.87 18.44 0.76
N TYR A 139 -21.47 18.73 -0.40
CA TYR A 139 -20.82 18.63 -1.70
C TYR A 139 -19.64 19.60 -1.82
N ASP A 140 -19.84 20.86 -1.43
CA ASP A 140 -18.81 21.89 -1.52
C ASP A 140 -17.67 21.64 -0.52
N PHE A 141 -17.97 21.04 0.65
CA PHE A 141 -16.97 20.70 1.66
C PHE A 141 -15.98 19.62 1.18
N PHE A 142 -16.47 18.51 0.61
CA PHE A 142 -15.60 17.44 0.12
C PHE A 142 -15.06 17.68 -1.29
N GLY A 143 -15.79 18.46 -2.10
CA GLY A 143 -15.46 18.72 -3.49
C GLY A 143 -15.98 17.64 -4.46
N GLU A 144 -16.11 18.02 -5.73
CA GLU A 144 -16.76 17.20 -6.76
C GLU A 144 -16.13 15.81 -6.96
N ASN A 145 -14.79 15.74 -6.94
CA ASN A 145 -14.08 14.52 -7.34
C ASN A 145 -14.36 13.31 -6.46
N VAL A 146 -14.65 13.49 -5.15
CA VAL A 146 -14.99 12.34 -4.29
C VAL A 146 -16.29 11.68 -4.75
N PHE A 147 -17.28 12.48 -5.14
CA PHE A 147 -18.58 11.98 -5.60
C PHE A 147 -18.50 11.44 -7.02
N ARG A 148 -17.66 12.04 -7.88
CA ARG A 148 -17.41 11.50 -9.21
C ARG A 148 -16.68 10.16 -9.17
N ALA A 149 -15.84 9.93 -8.18
CA ALA A 149 -15.11 8.67 -8.02
C ALA A 149 -15.90 7.60 -7.25
N ASP A 150 -17.04 7.94 -6.66
CA ASP A 150 -17.92 7.00 -5.97
C ASP A 150 -18.80 6.24 -6.99
N MET A 151 -18.39 5.02 -7.29
CA MET A 151 -18.87 4.18 -8.39
C MET A 151 -19.18 2.77 -7.92
N CYS A 152 -19.99 2.03 -8.69
CA CYS A 152 -20.37 0.68 -8.35
C CYS A 152 -19.93 -0.35 -9.41
N ASN A 153 -20.33 -1.60 -9.20
CA ASN A 153 -20.05 -2.73 -10.07
C ASN A 153 -20.58 -2.58 -11.52
N ALA A 154 -21.50 -1.65 -11.78
CA ALA A 154 -21.97 -1.35 -13.13
C ALA A 154 -20.90 -0.66 -13.98
N ASP A 155 -19.91 0.00 -13.36
CA ASP A 155 -18.78 0.65 -14.02
C ASP A 155 -17.68 -0.35 -14.38
N VAL A 156 -18.01 -1.30 -15.27
CA VAL A 156 -17.20 -2.49 -15.61
C VAL A 156 -15.76 -2.20 -16.04
N LYS A 157 -15.45 -0.97 -16.46
CA LYS A 157 -14.10 -0.54 -16.83
C LYS A 157 -13.12 -0.59 -15.63
N LEU A 158 -13.63 -0.49 -14.40
CA LEU A 158 -12.83 -0.63 -13.18
C LEU A 158 -12.56 -2.11 -12.83
N GLY A 159 -13.26 -3.05 -13.45
CA GLY A 159 -13.20 -4.48 -13.15
C GLY A 159 -14.14 -4.87 -12.01
N ASP A 160 -13.81 -5.97 -11.33
CA ASP A 160 -14.63 -6.51 -10.24
C ASP A 160 -13.79 -6.68 -8.97
N LEU A 161 -14.19 -5.99 -7.90
CA LEU A 161 -13.47 -6.00 -6.63
C LEU A 161 -13.67 -7.29 -5.84
N LEU A 162 -14.83 -7.96 -5.99
CA LEU A 162 -15.22 -9.14 -5.21
C LEU A 162 -14.59 -10.42 -5.76
N ILE A 163 -14.65 -10.62 -7.07
CA ILE A 163 -14.06 -11.80 -7.73
C ILE A 163 -12.69 -11.53 -8.37
N HIS A 164 -12.19 -10.31 -8.19
CA HIS A 164 -10.82 -9.89 -8.54
C HIS A 164 -10.54 -9.97 -10.04
N GLU A 165 -11.20 -9.09 -10.79
CA GLU A 165 -11.01 -8.92 -12.24
C GLU A 165 -10.60 -7.48 -12.61
N GLY A 166 -10.05 -7.31 -13.81
CA GLY A 166 -9.66 -6.00 -14.33
C GLY A 166 -8.66 -5.25 -13.45
N SER A 167 -8.85 -3.93 -13.34
CA SER A 167 -7.91 -3.05 -12.63
C SER A 167 -7.83 -3.34 -11.12
N ALA A 168 -8.93 -3.83 -10.51
CA ALA A 168 -8.96 -4.26 -9.11
C ALA A 168 -7.96 -5.41 -8.85
N LYS A 169 -7.96 -6.43 -9.72
CA LYS A 169 -6.99 -7.53 -9.67
C LYS A 169 -5.56 -7.05 -9.86
N HIS A 170 -5.34 -6.14 -10.81
CA HIS A 170 -4.01 -5.62 -11.11
C HIS A 170 -3.42 -4.86 -9.92
N ALA A 171 -4.22 -4.07 -9.22
CA ALA A 171 -3.78 -3.39 -8.00
C ALA A 171 -3.43 -4.36 -6.87
N GLN A 172 -4.23 -5.42 -6.66
CA GLN A 172 -3.91 -6.47 -5.70
C GLN A 172 -2.61 -7.21 -6.05
N LYS A 173 -2.39 -7.53 -7.33
CA LYS A 173 -1.12 -8.14 -7.80
C LYS A 173 0.07 -7.19 -7.66
N PHE A 174 -0.13 -5.90 -7.87
CA PHE A 174 0.90 -4.90 -7.66
C PHE A 174 1.28 -4.84 -6.18
N ALA A 175 0.29 -4.78 -5.28
CA ALA A 175 0.53 -4.83 -3.83
C ALA A 175 1.26 -6.11 -3.40
N ALA A 176 0.88 -7.27 -3.95
CA ALA A 176 1.55 -8.54 -3.67
C ALA A 176 3.06 -8.49 -4.00
N LYS A 177 3.45 -7.87 -5.12
CA LYS A 177 4.86 -7.64 -5.46
C LYS A 177 5.55 -6.69 -4.48
N VAL A 178 4.90 -5.59 -4.11
CA VAL A 178 5.46 -4.58 -3.19
C VAL A 178 5.72 -5.17 -1.81
N PHE A 179 4.77 -5.95 -1.29
CA PHE A 179 4.85 -6.57 0.04
C PHE A 179 5.52 -7.95 0.04
N ASN A 180 6.05 -8.40 -1.10
CA ASN A 180 6.67 -9.73 -1.26
C ASN A 180 5.78 -10.88 -0.77
N ALA A 181 4.52 -10.88 -1.20
CA ALA A 181 3.51 -11.88 -0.88
C ALA A 181 3.03 -12.62 -2.14
N ASP A 182 2.56 -13.86 -2.00
CA ASP A 182 1.97 -14.61 -3.13
C ASP A 182 0.66 -13.97 -3.62
N LYS A 183 -0.16 -13.48 -2.67
CA LYS A 183 -1.44 -12.81 -2.92
C LYS A 183 -1.68 -11.72 -1.89
N THR A 184 -2.39 -10.67 -2.32
CA THR A 184 -2.89 -9.61 -1.45
C THR A 184 -4.38 -9.42 -1.70
N TYR A 185 -5.15 -9.33 -0.62
CA TYR A 185 -6.59 -9.07 -0.66
C TYR A 185 -6.84 -7.69 -0.04
N PHE A 186 -7.62 -6.85 -0.72
CA PHE A 186 -8.00 -5.54 -0.19
C PHE A 186 -9.27 -5.66 0.64
N VAL A 187 -9.19 -5.27 1.91
CA VAL A 187 -10.31 -5.30 2.85
C VAL A 187 -10.70 -3.88 3.22
N LEU A 188 -11.91 -3.47 2.86
CA LEU A 188 -12.39 -2.09 2.99
C LEU A 188 -13.06 -1.79 4.34
N ASN A 189 -13.03 -2.73 5.30
CA ASN A 189 -13.66 -2.60 6.61
C ASN A 189 -12.66 -2.80 7.77
N GLY A 190 -11.41 -2.39 7.54
CA GLY A 190 -10.30 -2.45 8.49
C GLY A 190 -9.80 -3.86 8.82
N THR A 191 -8.68 -3.94 9.55
CA THR A 191 -8.07 -5.21 9.96
C THR A 191 -8.99 -6.06 10.85
N SER A 192 -9.94 -5.42 11.54
CA SER A 192 -10.99 -6.13 12.26
C SER A 192 -11.81 -7.08 11.38
N ALA A 193 -12.13 -6.69 10.14
CA ALA A 193 -12.79 -7.57 9.18
C ALA A 193 -11.79 -8.54 8.53
N ALA A 194 -10.56 -8.09 8.24
CA ALA A 194 -9.53 -8.93 7.65
C ALA A 194 -9.21 -10.15 8.53
N ASN A 195 -9.05 -9.95 9.84
CA ASN A 195 -8.85 -11.04 10.80
C ASN A 195 -9.99 -12.06 10.74
N LYS A 196 -11.25 -11.59 10.64
CA LYS A 196 -12.41 -12.49 10.53
C LYS A 196 -12.41 -13.26 9.22
N VAL A 197 -11.97 -12.65 8.11
CA VAL A 197 -11.80 -13.35 6.84
C VAL A 197 -10.78 -14.47 6.99
N VAL A 198 -9.60 -14.19 7.57
CA VAL A 198 -8.56 -15.20 7.79
C VAL A 198 -9.04 -16.31 8.72
N THR A 199 -9.59 -15.96 9.89
CA THR A 199 -10.00 -16.96 10.88
C THR A 199 -11.14 -17.84 10.38
N ASN A 200 -12.18 -17.27 9.76
CA ASN A 200 -13.31 -18.06 9.25
C ASN A 200 -12.97 -18.85 7.97
N ALA A 201 -11.91 -18.48 7.25
CA ALA A 201 -11.42 -19.27 6.12
C ALA A 201 -10.61 -20.50 6.58
N LEU A 202 -9.90 -20.40 7.70
CA LEU A 202 -8.95 -21.43 8.14
C LEU A 202 -9.47 -22.33 9.26
N LEU A 203 -10.30 -21.80 10.17
CA LEU A 203 -10.74 -22.48 11.38
C LEU A 203 -12.15 -23.01 11.25
N THR A 204 -12.37 -24.15 11.90
CA THR A 204 -13.68 -24.76 12.13
C THR A 204 -13.87 -25.10 13.61
N ARG A 205 -15.09 -25.48 13.99
CA ARG A 205 -15.42 -25.76 15.38
C ARG A 205 -14.59 -26.92 15.93
N GLY A 206 -13.90 -26.68 17.05
CA GLY A 206 -13.05 -27.68 17.70
C GLY A 206 -11.61 -27.76 17.17
N ASP A 207 -11.24 -26.97 16.17
CA ASP A 207 -9.84 -26.76 15.82
C ASP A 207 -9.09 -26.09 16.98
N LEU A 208 -7.82 -26.44 17.17
CA LEU A 208 -6.97 -25.74 18.14
C LEU A 208 -6.37 -24.51 17.47
N VAL A 209 -6.42 -23.38 18.19
CA VAL A 209 -5.76 -22.14 17.81
C VAL A 209 -4.74 -21.76 18.87
N LEU A 210 -3.47 -21.62 18.48
CA LEU A 210 -2.42 -21.12 19.36
C LEU A 210 -2.57 -19.61 19.46
N PHE A 211 -2.86 -19.10 20.65
CA PHE A 211 -3.50 -17.80 20.80
C PHE A 211 -2.69 -16.89 21.72
N ASP A 212 -2.01 -15.89 21.14
CA ASP A 212 -1.39 -14.79 21.89
C ASP A 212 -2.44 -14.10 22.78
N ARG A 213 -2.16 -13.98 24.08
CA ARG A 213 -3.09 -13.33 25.03
C ARG A 213 -3.24 -11.83 24.78
N ASN A 214 -2.32 -11.21 24.04
CA ASN A 214 -2.41 -9.81 23.61
C ASN A 214 -3.35 -9.57 22.43
N ASN A 215 -3.80 -10.63 21.75
CA ASN A 215 -4.58 -10.52 20.52
C ASN A 215 -5.76 -9.53 20.63
N HIS A 216 -5.91 -8.70 19.59
CA HIS A 216 -7.01 -7.76 19.53
C HIS A 216 -8.38 -8.46 19.52
N LYS A 217 -9.42 -7.80 20.05
CA LYS A 217 -10.80 -8.35 20.16
C LYS A 217 -11.36 -8.94 18.85
N SER A 218 -10.88 -8.49 17.69
CA SER A 218 -11.26 -9.05 16.39
C SER A 218 -10.87 -10.51 16.22
N ASN A 219 -9.70 -10.92 16.74
CA ASN A 219 -9.24 -12.31 16.71
C ASN A 219 -10.06 -13.18 17.66
N HIS A 220 -10.43 -12.64 18.84
CA HIS A 220 -11.37 -13.32 19.74
C HIS A 220 -12.72 -13.55 19.07
N HIS A 221 -13.27 -12.52 18.42
CA HIS A 221 -14.55 -12.64 17.72
C HIS A 221 -14.47 -13.61 16.53
N GLY A 222 -13.44 -13.51 15.70
CA GLY A 222 -13.29 -14.32 14.49
C GLY A 222 -12.96 -15.78 14.79
N ALA A 223 -11.89 -16.02 15.55
CA ALA A 223 -11.40 -17.38 15.80
C ALA A 223 -12.24 -18.13 16.84
N LEU A 224 -12.56 -17.50 17.97
CA LEU A 224 -13.13 -18.21 19.12
C LEU A 224 -14.66 -18.21 19.06
N ILE A 225 -15.28 -17.04 18.80
CA ILE A 225 -16.74 -16.91 18.85
C ILE A 225 -17.40 -17.37 17.54
N GLN A 226 -16.92 -16.89 16.39
CA GLN A 226 -17.52 -17.21 15.09
C GLN A 226 -17.12 -18.60 14.59
N ALA A 227 -15.81 -18.88 14.50
CA ALA A 227 -15.34 -20.17 14.02
C ALA A 227 -15.45 -21.30 15.07
N GLY A 228 -15.55 -20.95 16.37
CA GLY A 228 -15.68 -21.95 17.44
C GLY A 228 -14.38 -22.73 17.72
N ALA A 229 -13.22 -22.14 17.42
CA ALA A 229 -11.92 -22.73 17.71
C ALA A 229 -11.64 -22.73 19.22
N THR A 230 -10.87 -23.71 19.67
CA THR A 230 -10.48 -23.87 21.07
C THR A 230 -9.08 -23.25 21.26
N PRO A 231 -8.94 -22.21 22.09
CA PRO A 231 -7.67 -21.52 22.27
C PRO A 231 -6.74 -22.30 23.20
N VAL A 232 -5.45 -22.32 22.84
CA VAL A 232 -4.35 -22.56 23.77
C VAL A 232 -3.63 -21.22 23.93
N TYR A 233 -3.75 -20.61 25.11
CA TYR A 233 -3.24 -19.26 25.34
C TYR A 233 -1.74 -19.23 25.61
N LEU A 234 -1.07 -18.24 25.03
CA LEU A 234 0.31 -17.89 25.35
C LEU A 234 0.33 -16.70 26.30
N GLU A 235 1.05 -16.83 27.41
CA GLU A 235 1.22 -15.75 28.38
C GLU A 235 2.02 -14.60 27.76
N ALA A 236 1.73 -13.39 28.21
CA ALA A 236 2.35 -12.17 27.68
C ALA A 236 2.94 -11.33 28.81
N ALA A 237 4.18 -10.89 28.61
CA ALA A 237 4.89 -10.07 29.56
C ALA A 237 4.20 -8.72 29.79
N ARG A 238 4.29 -8.23 31.03
CA ARG A 238 3.93 -6.87 31.44
C ARG A 238 5.04 -6.32 32.32
N ASN A 239 5.40 -5.06 32.11
CA ASN A 239 6.36 -4.36 32.98
C ASN A 239 5.61 -3.52 34.06
N PRO A 240 6.32 -2.88 35.01
CA PRO A 240 5.68 -2.05 36.04
C PRO A 240 4.88 -0.84 35.53
N PHE A 241 5.07 -0.44 34.26
CA PHE A 241 4.28 0.60 33.61
C PHE A 241 2.98 0.07 32.99
N GLY A 242 2.77 -1.25 33.01
CA GLY A 242 1.64 -1.91 32.36
C GLY A 242 1.79 -2.07 30.86
N PHE A 243 2.99 -1.82 30.30
CA PHE A 243 3.20 -1.96 28.85
C PHE A 243 2.97 -3.38 28.38
N ILE A 244 2.33 -3.48 27.23
CA ILE A 244 2.06 -4.71 26.50
C ILE A 244 3.37 -5.21 25.90
N GLY A 245 4.02 -6.12 26.61
CA GLY A 245 5.20 -6.84 26.12
C GLY A 245 4.82 -8.01 25.21
N GLY A 246 5.84 -8.71 24.72
CA GLY A 246 5.67 -9.92 23.92
C GLY A 246 5.34 -11.15 24.77
N ILE A 247 5.17 -12.28 24.08
CA ILE A 247 5.01 -13.61 24.65
C ILE A 247 6.32 -14.01 25.33
N ASP A 248 6.21 -14.60 26.52
CA ASP A 248 7.37 -15.05 27.27
C ASP A 248 8.14 -16.16 26.53
N GLU A 249 9.47 -16.15 26.65
CA GLU A 249 10.32 -17.04 25.84
C GLU A 249 9.97 -18.53 25.99
N HIS A 250 9.63 -18.96 27.21
CA HIS A 250 9.27 -20.33 27.52
C HIS A 250 7.99 -20.80 26.80
N CYS A 251 7.12 -19.87 26.41
CA CYS A 251 5.89 -20.19 25.68
C CYS A 251 6.14 -20.67 24.24
N PHE A 252 7.37 -20.54 23.74
CA PHE A 252 7.79 -21.09 22.45
C PHE A 252 8.47 -22.47 22.56
N ASP A 253 8.48 -23.09 23.74
CA ASP A 253 8.97 -24.45 23.94
C ASP A 253 7.90 -25.48 23.56
N GLU A 254 8.26 -26.44 22.71
CA GLU A 254 7.32 -27.46 22.23
C GLU A 254 6.82 -28.38 23.34
N ALA A 255 7.68 -28.78 24.29
CA ALA A 255 7.27 -29.67 25.37
C ALA A 255 6.22 -28.99 26.25
N TRP A 256 6.44 -27.71 26.57
CA TRP A 256 5.48 -26.88 27.30
C TRP A 256 4.15 -26.71 26.54
N LEU A 257 4.21 -26.40 25.24
CA LEU A 257 3.00 -26.28 24.41
C LEU A 257 2.21 -27.59 24.39
N ARG A 258 2.88 -28.75 24.31
CA ARG A 258 2.21 -30.06 24.33
C ARG A 258 1.58 -30.39 25.69
N GLU A 259 2.14 -29.91 26.80
CA GLU A 259 1.47 -29.98 28.10
C GLU A 259 0.18 -29.15 28.11
N LEU A 260 0.21 -27.91 27.62
CA LEU A 260 -1.02 -27.10 27.54
C LEU A 260 -2.10 -27.74 26.67
N ILE A 261 -1.69 -28.41 25.59
CA ILE A 261 -2.64 -29.15 24.73
C ILE A 261 -3.22 -30.35 25.49
N ARG A 262 -2.45 -31.04 26.35
CA ARG A 262 -2.96 -32.17 27.14
C ARG A 262 -4.10 -31.76 28.07
N ASP A 263 -4.07 -30.54 28.60
CA ASP A 263 -5.12 -30.04 29.48
C ASP A 263 -6.45 -29.74 28.76
N VAL A 264 -6.38 -29.38 27.47
CA VAL A 264 -7.54 -28.87 26.72
C VAL A 264 -8.06 -29.86 25.67
N ALA A 265 -7.15 -30.60 25.03
CA ALA A 265 -7.45 -31.55 23.96
C ALA A 265 -6.39 -32.67 23.92
N PRO A 266 -6.37 -33.57 24.92
CA PRO A 266 -5.33 -34.60 25.07
C PRO A 266 -5.16 -35.50 23.85
N GLN A 267 -6.24 -35.77 23.13
CA GLN A 267 -6.23 -36.54 21.89
C GLN A 267 -5.40 -35.90 20.77
N LYS A 268 -5.19 -34.58 20.80
CA LYS A 268 -4.42 -33.82 19.80
C LYS A 268 -2.96 -33.61 20.21
N ALA A 269 -2.59 -33.86 21.46
CA ALA A 269 -1.28 -33.50 22.01
C ALA A 269 -0.09 -34.23 21.33
N ALA A 270 -0.33 -35.40 20.73
CA ALA A 270 0.68 -36.18 20.02
C ALA A 270 0.72 -35.92 18.50
N GLU A 271 -0.18 -35.08 17.97
CA GLU A 271 -0.21 -34.74 16.55
C GLU A 271 1.06 -33.97 16.16
N ALA A 272 1.53 -34.17 14.93
CA ALA A 272 2.68 -33.43 14.41
C ALA A 272 2.39 -31.92 14.32
N ARG A 273 1.16 -31.56 13.91
CA ARG A 273 0.66 -30.19 13.78
C ARG A 273 -0.68 -30.03 14.52
N PRO A 274 -0.67 -29.92 15.85
CA PRO A 274 -1.91 -29.89 16.62
C PRO A 274 -2.72 -28.60 16.40
N PHE A 275 -2.09 -27.51 15.95
CA PHE A 275 -2.74 -26.23 15.75
C PHE A 275 -3.10 -25.99 14.29
N ARG A 276 -4.36 -25.66 14.03
CA ARG A 276 -4.80 -25.24 12.70
C ARG A 276 -4.29 -23.83 12.36
N LEU A 277 -4.24 -22.95 13.35
CA LEU A 277 -3.78 -21.58 13.21
C LEU A 277 -3.04 -21.15 14.48
N ALA A 278 -1.92 -20.48 14.34
CA ALA A 278 -1.40 -19.61 15.39
C ALA A 278 -1.72 -18.15 15.07
N ILE A 279 -2.14 -17.37 16.06
CA ILE A 279 -2.41 -15.93 15.92
C ILE A 279 -1.49 -15.20 16.88
N ILE A 280 -0.51 -14.49 16.32
CA ILE A 280 0.52 -13.74 17.06
C ILE A 280 0.41 -12.27 16.70
N GLN A 281 0.40 -11.39 17.71
CA GLN A 281 0.44 -9.95 17.46
C GLN A 281 1.90 -9.55 17.20
N LEU A 282 2.27 -9.31 15.92
CA LEU A 282 3.67 -9.11 15.53
C LEU A 282 4.29 -7.85 16.15
N GLY A 283 3.50 -6.80 16.31
CA GLY A 283 3.87 -5.57 16.98
C GLY A 283 2.81 -5.22 18.02
N THR A 284 3.21 -5.10 19.27
CA THR A 284 2.31 -4.64 20.33
C THR A 284 2.12 -3.12 20.23
N TYR A 285 1.03 -2.63 20.81
CA TYR A 285 0.72 -1.19 20.81
C TYR A 285 1.83 -0.35 21.47
N ASP A 286 2.49 -0.89 22.50
CA ASP A 286 3.54 -0.20 23.25
C ASP A 286 4.94 -0.38 22.64
N GLY A 287 5.02 -0.80 21.38
CA GLY A 287 6.27 -0.82 20.62
C GLY A 287 7.14 -2.06 20.80
N THR A 288 6.59 -3.17 21.30
CA THR A 288 7.32 -4.45 21.33
C THR A 288 7.11 -5.20 20.01
N ILE A 289 8.18 -5.37 19.23
CA ILE A 289 8.13 -6.04 17.92
C ILE A 289 8.89 -7.37 18.00
N TYR A 290 8.26 -8.45 17.55
CA TYR A 290 8.88 -9.78 17.57
C TYR A 290 9.87 -9.97 16.41
N ASN A 291 10.79 -10.92 16.63
CA ASN A 291 11.52 -11.54 15.54
C ASN A 291 10.64 -12.61 14.86
N ALA A 292 9.98 -12.25 13.76
CA ALA A 292 9.07 -13.15 13.04
C ALA A 292 9.73 -14.46 12.58
N ARG A 293 11.03 -14.42 12.19
CA ARG A 293 11.78 -15.61 11.78
C ARG A 293 11.91 -16.59 12.94
N GLN A 294 12.29 -16.10 14.12
CA GLN A 294 12.41 -16.93 15.31
C GLN A 294 11.07 -17.56 15.72
N VAL A 295 9.95 -16.81 15.60
CA VAL A 295 8.61 -17.37 15.84
C VAL A 295 8.34 -18.53 14.88
N ILE A 296 8.57 -18.34 13.57
CA ILE A 296 8.38 -19.41 12.58
C ILE A 296 9.27 -20.62 12.87
N ASP A 297 10.54 -20.40 13.20
CA ASP A 297 11.50 -21.49 13.45
C ASP A 297 11.14 -22.29 14.72
N LYS A 298 10.59 -21.63 15.75
CA LYS A 298 10.23 -22.30 17.02
C LYS A 298 8.86 -22.99 17.00
N ILE A 299 7.84 -22.45 16.34
CA ILE A 299 6.47 -22.99 16.39
C ILE A 299 5.87 -23.37 15.03
N GLY A 300 6.52 -23.00 13.92
CA GLY A 300 5.98 -23.20 12.58
C GLY A 300 5.81 -24.66 12.18
N HIS A 301 6.54 -25.60 12.78
CA HIS A 301 6.33 -27.03 12.57
C HIS A 301 5.10 -27.60 13.29
N LEU A 302 4.51 -26.85 14.23
CA LEU A 302 3.34 -27.26 15.02
C LEU A 302 2.01 -26.70 14.47
N CYS A 303 2.06 -25.76 13.51
CA CYS A 303 0.89 -25.02 13.05
C CYS A 303 0.70 -25.13 11.55
N ASP A 304 -0.49 -25.44 11.03
CA ASP A 304 -0.74 -25.39 9.58
C ASP A 304 -0.52 -23.98 9.01
N TYR A 305 -0.99 -22.96 9.73
CA TYR A 305 -0.85 -21.55 9.37
C TYR A 305 -0.44 -20.70 10.57
N ILE A 306 0.21 -19.57 10.30
CA ILE A 306 0.49 -18.51 11.27
C ILE A 306 -0.08 -17.20 10.72
N LEU A 307 -0.95 -16.56 11.48
CA LEU A 307 -1.42 -15.19 11.27
C LEU A 307 -0.59 -14.25 12.16
N PHE A 308 0.21 -13.41 11.52
CA PHE A 308 0.84 -12.26 12.16
C PHE A 308 -0.09 -11.05 12.08
N ASP A 309 -0.82 -10.75 13.16
CA ASP A 309 -1.61 -9.52 13.26
C ASP A 309 -0.64 -8.34 13.42
N SER A 310 -0.48 -7.57 12.34
CA SER A 310 0.55 -6.53 12.17
C SER A 310 -0.09 -5.16 11.89
N ALA A 311 -1.29 -4.95 12.44
CA ALA A 311 -2.07 -3.71 12.30
C ALA A 311 -1.40 -2.50 12.95
#